data_AF-A0A1G9QAL3-F1
#
_entry.id   AF-A0A1G9QAL3-F1
#
_cell.length_a   1.000
_cell.length_b   1.000
_cell.length_c   1.000
_cell.angle_alpha   90.00
_cell.angle_beta   90.00
_cell.angle_gamma   90.00
#
_symmetry.space_group_name_H-M   'P 1'
#
loop_
_entity.id
_entity.type
_entity.pdbx_description
1 polymer ?
#
loop_
_entity_poly.entity_id
_entity_poly.type
_entity_poly.pdbx_seq_one_letter_code
_entity_poly.pdbx_strand_id
1 'polypeptide(L)'
;MLNFIKKHKKIIVCVVCAVVVAVLLGIGLYFYLHHEKTVQEAPKVMKYPDTTNPGKLKNTLDVDDGTANQLVKQIEYIHDGEIPPETIYYVTAPTLKKAANDTADDIKTTMDTGKNTKNLPTAAVEKTDRTVVTANTEQQQVDVYKINLRNNHKLKGGVLYHDNGLSVGAGYQAGKWESMAYAGHGKPDYAVNYTWKEW
;
A
#
# COMPACT_ATOMS: atom_id res chain seq x y z
N MET A 1 -1.95 -19.76 48.13
CA MET A 1 -1.82 -19.17 46.78
C MET A 1 -1.59 -20.22 45.67
N LEU A 2 -0.61 -21.13 45.79
CA LEU A 2 -0.35 -22.18 44.77
C LEU A 2 -1.53 -23.12 44.49
N ASN A 3 -2.35 -23.46 45.50
CA ASN A 3 -3.48 -24.38 45.34
C ASN A 3 -4.65 -23.78 44.54
N PHE A 4 -4.84 -22.46 44.59
CA PHE A 4 -5.87 -21.76 43.82
C PHE A 4 -5.53 -21.71 42.32
N ILE A 5 -4.25 -21.45 42.01
CA ILE A 5 -3.72 -21.45 40.64
C ILE A 5 -3.81 -22.84 40.00
N LYS A 6 -3.52 -23.91 40.75
CA LYS A 6 -3.70 -25.30 40.25
C LYS A 6 -5.17 -25.65 39.99
N LYS A 7 -6.09 -25.23 40.86
CA LYS A 7 -7.53 -25.56 40.77
C LYS A 7 -8.24 -24.81 39.63
N HIS A 8 -7.87 -23.56 39.39
CA HIS A 8 -8.50 -22.71 38.37
C HIS A 8 -7.63 -22.47 37.13
N LYS A 9 -6.56 -23.27 36.94
CA LYS A 9 -5.59 -23.16 35.83
C LYS A 9 -6.26 -23.00 34.47
N LYS A 10 -7.32 -23.77 34.19
CA LYS A 10 -8.05 -23.72 32.90
C LYS A 10 -8.78 -22.39 32.70
N ILE A 11 -9.40 -21.85 33.75
CA ILE A 11 -10.12 -20.58 33.71
C ILE A 11 -9.14 -19.42 33.57
N ILE A 12 -8.01 -19.47 34.30
CA ILE A 12 -6.97 -18.45 34.22
C ILE A 12 -6.37 -18.41 32.82
N VAL A 13 -6.10 -19.56 32.18
CA VAL A 13 -5.60 -19.55 30.80
C VAL A 13 -6.65 -19.06 29.81
N CYS A 14 -7.93 -19.43 29.95
CA CYS A 14 -8.99 -18.84 29.11
C CYS A 14 -9.06 -17.31 29.22
N VAL A 15 -8.96 -16.76 30.44
CA VAL A 15 -9.00 -15.31 30.66
C VAL A 15 -7.75 -14.64 30.08
N VAL A 16 -6.56 -15.22 30.27
CA VAL A 16 -5.32 -14.68 29.70
C VAL A 16 -5.35 -14.72 28.17
N CYS A 17 -5.81 -15.83 27.56
CA CYS A 17 -5.98 -15.92 26.11
C CYS A 17 -7.00 -14.89 25.59
N ALA A 18 -8.12 -14.68 26.28
CA ALA A 18 -9.12 -13.68 25.90
C ALA A 18 -8.55 -12.25 25.95
N VAL A 19 -7.77 -11.92 26.99
CA VAL A 19 -7.10 -10.61 27.11
C VAL A 19 -6.05 -10.42 26.01
N VAL A 20 -5.25 -11.44 25.72
CA VAL A 20 -4.26 -11.40 24.64
C VAL A 20 -4.93 -11.18 23.29
N VAL A 21 -6.01 -11.90 23.00
CA VAL A 21 -6.80 -11.70 21.77
C VAL A 21 -7.38 -10.29 21.72
N ALA A 22 -7.91 -9.76 22.81
CA ALA A 22 -8.44 -8.39 22.85
C ALA A 22 -7.34 -7.33 22.61
N VAL A 23 -6.14 -7.52 23.15
CA VAL A 23 -4.99 -6.62 22.92
C VAL A 23 -4.50 -6.70 21.47
N LEU A 24 -4.42 -7.91 20.91
CA LEU A 24 -4.03 -8.11 19.51
C LEU A 24 -5.06 -7.52 18.54
N LEU A 25 -6.35 -7.64 18.86
CA LEU A 25 -7.42 -6.98 18.12
C LEU A 25 -7.34 -5.45 18.26
N GLY A 26 -7.03 -4.92 19.45
CA GLY A 26 -6.86 -3.48 19.67
C GLY A 26 -5.66 -2.90 18.91
N ILE A 27 -4.53 -3.60 18.92
CA ILE A 27 -3.34 -3.24 18.13
C ILE A 27 -3.65 -3.38 16.63
N GLY A 28 -4.33 -4.45 16.23
CA GLY A 28 -4.73 -4.66 14.85
C GLY A 28 -5.67 -3.58 14.33
N LEU A 29 -6.68 -3.18 15.13
CA LEU A 29 -7.57 -2.07 14.84
C LEU A 29 -6.82 -0.74 14.80
N TYR A 30 -5.90 -0.50 15.73
CA TYR A 30 -5.08 0.71 15.73
C TYR A 30 -4.23 0.82 14.47
N PHE A 31 -3.51 -0.25 14.10
CA PHE A 31 -2.75 -0.28 12.86
C PHE A 31 -3.66 -0.19 11.65
N TYR A 32 -4.79 -0.89 11.60
CA TYR A 32 -5.75 -0.78 10.50
C TYR A 32 -6.24 0.66 10.30
N LEU A 33 -6.70 1.31 11.37
CA LEU A 33 -7.21 2.69 11.35
C LEU A 33 -6.12 3.74 11.09
N HIS A 34 -4.85 3.45 11.39
CA HIS A 34 -3.74 4.37 11.08
C HIS A 34 -3.05 4.05 9.75
N HIS A 35 -3.19 2.85 9.22
CA HIS A 35 -2.57 2.45 7.96
C HIS A 35 -3.37 2.85 6.74
N GLU A 36 -4.70 3.03 6.86
CA GLU A 36 -5.55 3.64 5.82
C GLU A 36 -5.17 5.09 5.47
N LYS A 37 -4.26 5.70 6.22
CA LYS A 37 -3.49 6.85 5.74
C LYS A 37 -2.36 6.39 4.82
N THR A 38 -2.68 5.65 3.77
CA THR A 38 -1.86 5.68 2.57
C THR A 38 -1.87 7.14 2.17
N VAL A 39 -0.78 7.84 2.48
CA VAL A 39 -0.65 9.27 2.24
C VAL A 39 -0.86 9.44 0.74
N GLN A 40 -2.02 9.97 0.36
CA GLN A 40 -2.28 10.42 -1.00
C GLN A 40 -1.20 11.46 -1.28
N GLU A 41 -0.20 11.05 -2.04
CA GLU A 41 0.89 11.95 -2.36
C GLU A 41 0.45 12.89 -3.46
N ALA A 42 0.90 14.13 -3.36
CA ALA A 42 0.69 15.11 -4.41
C ALA A 42 1.19 14.54 -5.75
N PRO A 43 0.51 14.84 -6.87
CA PRO A 43 0.95 14.43 -8.19
C PRO A 43 2.42 14.79 -8.43
N LYS A 44 3.20 13.84 -8.93
CA LYS A 44 4.62 14.02 -9.20
C LYS A 44 4.84 14.15 -10.70
N VAL A 45 5.47 15.25 -11.11
CA VAL A 45 5.85 15.47 -12.50
C VAL A 45 7.20 14.83 -12.78
N MET A 46 7.30 14.01 -13.83
CA MET A 46 8.56 13.43 -14.28
C MET A 46 8.69 13.44 -15.80
N LYS A 47 9.89 13.14 -16.32
CA LYS A 47 10.10 13.07 -17.77
C LYS A 47 9.57 11.75 -18.30
N TYR A 48 9.08 11.78 -19.54
CA TYR A 48 8.56 10.59 -20.24
C TYR A 48 9.52 9.38 -20.22
N PRO A 49 10.81 9.50 -20.62
CA PRO A 49 11.73 8.36 -20.57
C PRO A 49 12.07 7.88 -19.16
N ASP A 50 11.82 8.69 -18.13
CA ASP A 50 12.04 8.26 -16.74
C ASP A 50 10.91 7.34 -16.26
N THR A 51 9.75 7.32 -16.93
CA THR A 51 8.57 6.52 -16.52
C THR A 51 8.76 5.02 -16.75
N THR A 52 9.63 4.65 -17.69
CA THR A 52 10.06 3.27 -17.96
C THR A 52 11.41 2.92 -17.33
N ASN A 53 11.97 3.81 -16.50
CA ASN A 53 13.20 3.53 -15.75
C ASN A 53 12.87 3.13 -14.31
N PRO A 54 13.08 1.88 -13.89
CA PRO A 54 12.66 1.41 -12.57
C PRO A 54 13.35 2.16 -11.44
N GLY A 55 14.63 2.51 -11.59
CA GLY A 55 15.37 3.27 -10.58
C GLY A 55 14.89 4.71 -10.42
N LYS A 56 14.52 5.39 -11.52
CA LYS A 56 13.96 6.74 -11.47
C LYS A 56 12.54 6.73 -10.95
N LEU A 57 11.70 5.81 -11.44
CA LEU A 57 10.31 5.67 -11.02
C LEU A 57 10.23 5.34 -9.52
N LYS A 58 11.08 4.43 -9.04
CA LYS A 58 11.23 4.10 -7.61
C LYS A 58 11.45 5.35 -6.76
N ASN A 59 12.47 6.13 -7.10
CA ASN A 59 12.85 7.32 -6.32
C ASN A 59 11.80 8.43 -6.41
N THR A 60 11.19 8.61 -7.59
CA THR A 60 10.11 9.58 -7.75
C THR A 60 8.91 9.18 -6.92
N LEU A 61 8.47 7.92 -6.97
CA LEU A 61 7.24 7.48 -6.31
C LEU A 61 7.43 7.02 -4.85
N ASP A 62 8.66 6.95 -4.37
CA ASP A 62 9.01 6.41 -3.04
C ASP A 62 8.39 5.01 -2.81
N VAL A 63 8.71 4.09 -3.71
CA VAL A 63 8.24 2.69 -3.68
C VAL A 63 9.40 1.70 -3.61
N ASP A 64 9.13 0.43 -3.31
CA ASP A 64 10.14 -0.62 -3.32
C ASP A 64 10.49 -1.09 -4.75
N ASP A 65 11.61 -1.82 -4.89
CA ASP A 65 12.10 -2.30 -6.18
C ASP A 65 11.12 -3.25 -6.89
N GLY A 66 10.40 -4.08 -6.13
CA GLY A 66 9.41 -5.01 -6.71
C GLY A 66 8.25 -4.24 -7.32
N THR A 67 7.71 -3.29 -6.56
CA THR A 67 6.62 -2.41 -7.02
C THR A 67 7.05 -1.55 -8.20
N ALA A 68 8.24 -0.95 -8.17
CA ALA A 68 8.75 -0.13 -9.28
C ALA A 68 8.85 -0.94 -10.59
N ASN A 69 9.36 -2.16 -10.56
CA ASN A 69 9.48 -3.01 -11.75
C ASN A 69 8.10 -3.40 -12.32
N GLN A 70 7.12 -3.67 -11.46
CA GLN A 70 5.75 -3.97 -11.91
C GLN A 70 5.10 -2.75 -12.57
N LEU A 71 5.28 -1.56 -11.99
CA LEU A 71 4.75 -0.32 -12.55
C LEU A 71 5.39 0.02 -13.90
N VAL A 72 6.71 -0.12 -14.03
CA VAL A 72 7.41 0.08 -15.31
C VAL A 72 6.81 -0.82 -16.39
N LYS A 73 6.63 -2.11 -16.10
CA LYS A 73 6.06 -3.07 -17.05
C LYS A 73 4.64 -2.68 -17.49
N GLN A 74 3.82 -2.19 -16.57
CA GLN A 74 2.48 -1.70 -16.91
C GLN A 74 2.52 -0.43 -17.76
N ILE A 75 3.43 0.49 -17.45
CA ILE A 75 3.63 1.72 -18.24
C ILE A 75 4.12 1.39 -19.65
N GLU A 76 5.02 0.41 -19.79
CA GLU A 76 5.48 -0.10 -21.10
C GLU A 76 4.30 -0.63 -21.92
N TYR A 77 3.40 -1.43 -21.35
CA TYR A 77 2.18 -1.87 -22.05
C TYR A 77 1.26 -0.73 -22.49
N ILE A 78 1.21 0.37 -21.72
CA ILE A 78 0.47 1.58 -22.12
C ILE A 78 1.21 2.29 -23.27
N HIS A 79 2.54 2.39 -23.20
CA HIS A 79 3.37 3.03 -24.25
C HIS A 79 3.29 2.27 -25.58
N ASP A 80 3.28 0.94 -25.53
CA ASP A 80 3.14 0.05 -26.68
C ASP A 80 1.70 0.06 -27.27
N GLY A 81 0.75 0.72 -26.59
CA GLY A 81 -0.64 0.84 -27.00
C GLY A 81 -1.48 -0.42 -26.75
N GLU A 82 -0.95 -1.40 -26.00
CA GLU A 82 -1.72 -2.58 -25.59
C GLU A 82 -2.85 -2.22 -24.62
N ILE A 83 -2.65 -1.16 -23.82
CA ILE A 83 -3.64 -0.64 -22.87
C ILE A 83 -4.07 0.77 -23.32
N PRO A 84 -5.33 0.96 -23.76
CA PRO A 84 -5.80 2.28 -24.17
C PRO A 84 -5.99 3.22 -22.96
N PRO A 85 -5.87 4.54 -23.15
CA PRO A 85 -6.14 5.51 -22.09
C PRO A 85 -7.61 5.48 -21.67
N GLU A 86 -7.87 5.65 -20.37
CA GLU A 86 -9.23 5.66 -19.83
C GLU A 86 -10.03 6.90 -20.27
N THR A 87 -9.37 8.04 -20.39
CA THR A 87 -9.98 9.29 -20.85
C THR A 87 -8.95 10.21 -21.50
N ILE A 88 -9.40 11.05 -22.44
CA ILE A 88 -8.55 12.03 -23.13
C ILE A 88 -9.25 13.39 -23.04
N TYR A 89 -8.50 14.42 -22.66
CA TYR A 89 -8.97 15.80 -22.60
C TYR A 89 -7.88 16.77 -23.06
N TYR A 90 -8.29 17.96 -23.47
CA TYR A 90 -7.39 18.97 -24.00
C TYR A 90 -7.08 20.03 -22.95
N VAL A 91 -5.81 20.42 -22.87
CA VAL A 91 -5.34 21.53 -22.04
C VAL A 91 -4.62 22.54 -22.90
N THR A 92 -4.89 23.83 -22.67
CA THR A 92 -4.24 24.91 -23.40
C THR A 92 -3.04 25.40 -22.61
N ALA A 93 -1.84 25.17 -23.14
CA ALA A 93 -0.60 25.67 -22.56
C ALA A 93 0.43 26.01 -23.66
N PRO A 94 1.34 26.96 -23.39
CA PRO A 94 2.37 27.37 -24.35
C PRO A 94 3.45 26.31 -24.61
N THR A 95 3.63 25.34 -23.71
CA THR A 95 4.58 24.21 -23.89
C THR A 95 4.05 22.96 -23.22
N LEU A 96 4.42 21.77 -23.70
CA LEU A 96 4.04 20.48 -23.09
C LEU A 96 4.52 20.36 -21.64
N LYS A 97 5.72 20.85 -21.33
CA LYS A 97 6.23 20.86 -19.97
C LYS A 97 5.36 21.71 -19.04
N LYS A 98 4.92 22.89 -19.51
CA LYS A 98 3.99 23.72 -18.75
C LYS A 98 2.62 23.06 -18.64
N ALA A 99 2.14 22.41 -19.69
CA ALA A 99 0.90 21.63 -19.67
C ALA A 99 0.92 20.55 -18.58
N ALA A 100 2.03 19.80 -18.47
CA ALA A 100 2.19 18.76 -17.45
C ALA A 100 2.24 19.34 -16.03
N ASN A 101 2.97 20.44 -15.83
CA ASN A 101 3.02 21.12 -14.53
C ASN A 101 1.66 21.69 -14.13
N ASP A 102 1.01 22.44 -15.02
CA ASP A 102 -0.32 23.02 -14.78
C ASP A 102 -1.34 21.90 -14.48
N THR A 103 -1.29 20.79 -15.21
CA THR A 103 -2.13 19.61 -14.96
C THR A 103 -1.90 19.01 -13.57
N ALA A 104 -0.64 18.86 -13.16
CA ALA A 104 -0.31 18.35 -11.82
C ALA A 104 -0.82 19.29 -10.72
N ASP A 105 -0.69 20.60 -10.90
CA ASP A 105 -1.18 21.62 -9.95
C ASP A 105 -2.70 21.65 -9.88
N ASP A 106 -3.39 21.52 -11.01
CA ASP A 106 -4.85 21.48 -11.09
C ASP A 106 -5.41 20.20 -10.44
N ILE A 107 -4.77 19.04 -10.67
CA ILE A 107 -5.13 17.78 -9.98
C ILE A 107 -4.91 17.93 -8.47
N LYS A 108 -3.74 18.45 -8.05
CA LYS A 108 -3.43 18.67 -6.64
C LYS A 108 -4.47 19.57 -5.96
N THR A 109 -4.77 20.70 -6.58
CA THR A 109 -5.77 21.66 -6.07
C THR A 109 -7.15 21.02 -5.96
N THR A 110 -7.53 20.19 -6.93
CA THR A 110 -8.81 19.46 -6.90
C THR A 110 -8.84 18.44 -5.76
N MET A 111 -7.74 17.72 -5.52
CA MET A 111 -7.63 16.77 -4.41
C MET A 111 -7.69 17.46 -3.04
N ASP A 112 -6.99 18.59 -2.89
CA ASP A 112 -6.90 19.34 -1.63
C ASP A 112 -8.23 20.03 -1.27
N THR A 113 -8.90 20.61 -2.27
CA THR A 113 -10.12 21.42 -2.04
C THR A 113 -11.42 20.66 -2.27
N GLY A 114 -11.36 19.49 -2.92
CA GLY A 114 -12.54 18.74 -3.38
C GLY A 114 -13.32 19.41 -4.50
N LYS A 115 -12.82 20.53 -5.05
CA LYS A 115 -13.50 21.31 -6.10
C LYS A 115 -12.73 21.22 -7.41
N ASN A 116 -13.36 20.63 -8.41
CA ASN A 116 -12.83 20.58 -9.76
C ASN A 116 -13.14 21.89 -10.51
N THR A 117 -12.23 22.86 -10.45
CA THR A 117 -12.42 24.20 -11.02
C THR A 117 -12.07 24.27 -12.52
N LYS A 118 -11.41 23.23 -13.04
CA LYS A 118 -10.86 23.18 -14.41
C LYS A 118 -11.54 22.16 -15.31
N ASN A 119 -12.65 21.58 -14.86
CA ASN A 119 -13.35 20.50 -15.56
C ASN A 119 -12.42 19.35 -15.97
N LEU A 120 -11.47 19.01 -15.11
CA LEU A 120 -10.65 17.81 -15.30
C LEU A 120 -11.56 16.58 -15.37
N PRO A 121 -11.25 15.59 -16.23
CA PRO A 121 -11.99 14.33 -16.21
C PRO A 121 -11.95 13.67 -14.84
N THR A 122 -13.03 12.99 -14.46
CA THR A 122 -13.12 12.30 -13.16
C THR A 122 -11.96 11.32 -12.94
N ALA A 123 -11.54 10.59 -13.98
CA ALA A 123 -10.42 9.66 -13.90
C ALA A 123 -9.09 10.35 -13.55
N ALA A 124 -8.84 11.58 -14.04
CA ALA A 124 -7.61 12.31 -13.74
C ALA A 124 -7.53 12.76 -12.26
N VAL A 125 -8.69 13.07 -11.66
CA VAL A 125 -8.81 13.56 -10.27
C VAL A 125 -9.21 12.47 -9.29
N GLU A 126 -9.33 11.22 -9.75
CA GLU A 126 -9.61 10.08 -8.88
C GLU A 126 -8.56 9.97 -7.77
N LYS A 127 -8.98 9.58 -6.57
CA LYS A 127 -8.06 9.42 -5.44
C LYS A 127 -7.32 8.09 -5.57
N THR A 128 -6.00 8.17 -5.71
CA THR A 128 -5.10 7.00 -5.78
C THR A 128 -3.88 7.22 -4.88
N ASP A 129 -3.13 6.16 -4.61
CA ASP A 129 -1.96 6.23 -3.72
C ASP A 129 -0.83 7.10 -4.30
N ARG A 130 -0.62 7.01 -5.61
CA ARG A 130 0.33 7.82 -6.37
C ARG A 130 -0.32 8.34 -7.65
N THR A 131 0.12 9.52 -8.08
CA THR A 131 -0.22 10.07 -9.39
C THR A 131 1.07 10.56 -10.05
N VAL A 132 1.35 10.09 -11.27
CA VAL A 132 2.45 10.60 -12.09
C VAL A 132 1.88 11.42 -13.22
N VAL A 133 2.45 12.60 -13.47
CA VAL A 133 2.14 13.40 -14.65
C VAL A 133 3.41 13.51 -15.49
N THR A 134 3.32 13.20 -16.78
CA THR A 134 4.47 13.26 -17.68
C THR A 134 4.12 14.00 -18.97
N ALA A 135 5.08 14.76 -19.47
CA ALA A 135 4.99 15.38 -20.79
C ALA A 135 5.53 14.40 -21.83
N ASN A 136 4.64 13.81 -22.61
CA ASN A 136 4.98 12.93 -23.73
C ASN A 136 5.24 13.79 -24.97
N THR A 137 6.52 13.98 -25.27
CA THR A 137 6.96 14.79 -26.41
C THR A 137 6.76 14.12 -27.76
N GLU A 138 6.65 12.78 -27.78
CA GLU A 138 6.50 12.01 -29.01
C GLU A 138 5.07 12.12 -29.55
N GLN A 139 4.08 12.00 -28.66
CA GLN A 139 2.65 12.09 -28.99
C GLN A 139 2.05 13.49 -28.76
N GLN A 140 2.87 14.45 -28.33
CA GLN A 140 2.45 15.82 -27.98
C GLN A 140 1.29 15.88 -26.98
N GLN A 141 1.33 15.03 -25.96
CA GLN A 141 0.28 14.91 -24.95
C GLN A 141 0.85 14.92 -23.53
N VAL A 142 -0.04 15.08 -22.55
CA VAL A 142 0.29 14.96 -21.13
C VAL A 142 -0.36 13.68 -20.62
N ASP A 143 0.46 12.72 -20.19
CA ASP A 143 -0.05 11.47 -19.62
C ASP A 143 -0.17 11.61 -18.10
N VAL A 144 -1.29 11.13 -17.57
CA VAL A 144 -1.57 11.07 -16.13
C VAL A 144 -1.75 9.62 -15.74
N TYR A 145 -0.81 9.07 -14.96
CA TYR A 145 -0.89 7.71 -14.45
C TYR A 145 -1.46 7.72 -13.03
N LYS A 146 -2.63 7.09 -12.87
CA LYS A 146 -3.30 6.86 -11.59
C LYS A 146 -2.85 5.50 -11.05
N ILE A 147 -2.11 5.53 -9.95
CA ILE A 147 -1.40 4.35 -9.45
C ILE A 147 -1.93 4.02 -8.06
N ASN A 148 -2.52 2.82 -7.94
CA ASN A 148 -2.84 2.22 -6.66
C ASN A 148 -1.74 1.21 -6.31
N LEU A 149 -1.06 1.45 -5.19
CA LEU A 149 0.00 0.60 -4.71
C LEU A 149 -0.62 -0.63 -4.05
N ARG A 150 0.00 -1.79 -4.25
CA ARG A 150 -0.45 -3.00 -3.57
C ARG A 150 -0.22 -2.82 -2.07
N ASN A 151 -1.28 -2.95 -1.27
CA ASN A 151 -1.13 -2.94 0.18
C ASN A 151 -0.39 -4.21 0.62
N ASN A 152 0.90 -4.07 0.89
CA ASN A 152 1.79 -5.15 1.26
C ASN A 152 1.83 -5.39 2.79
N HIS A 153 0.96 -4.71 3.54
CA HIS A 153 0.88 -4.82 4.98
C HIS A 153 -0.35 -5.59 5.42
N LYS A 154 -0.14 -6.65 6.20
CA LYS A 154 -1.23 -7.53 6.66
C LYS A 154 -1.06 -7.84 8.13
N LEU A 155 -2.13 -7.66 8.88
CA LEU A 155 -2.26 -8.25 10.22
C LEU A 155 -2.72 -9.69 10.05
N LYS A 156 -2.06 -10.60 10.76
CA LYS A 156 -2.39 -12.01 10.73
C LYS A 156 -2.74 -12.46 12.14
N GLY A 157 -3.77 -13.30 12.24
CA GLY A 157 -4.13 -14.00 13.46
C GLY A 157 -4.13 -15.49 13.18
N GLY A 158 -3.70 -16.29 14.15
CA GLY A 158 -3.62 -17.74 13.96
C GLY A 158 -3.66 -18.49 15.28
N VAL A 159 -3.87 -19.79 15.16
CA VAL A 159 -3.72 -20.72 16.26
C VAL A 159 -2.62 -21.72 15.91
N LEU A 160 -1.81 -22.05 16.89
CA LEU A 160 -0.73 -23.02 16.79
C LEU A 160 -1.04 -24.15 17.76
N TYR A 161 -1.10 -25.38 17.26
CA TYR A 161 -1.36 -26.56 18.07
C TYR A 161 -0.07 -27.36 18.23
N HIS A 162 0.40 -27.50 19.48
CA HIS A 162 1.57 -28.29 19.85
C HIS A 162 1.19 -29.36 20.88
N ASP A 163 2.08 -30.32 21.15
CA ASP A 163 1.85 -31.42 22.12
C ASP A 163 1.40 -30.95 23.52
N ASN A 164 1.81 -29.74 23.92
CA ASN A 164 1.47 -29.14 25.22
C ASN A 164 0.18 -28.29 25.21
N GLY A 165 -0.50 -28.18 24.06
CA GLY A 165 -1.80 -27.52 23.93
C GLY A 165 -1.89 -26.49 22.80
N LEU A 166 -3.02 -25.77 22.80
CA LEU A 166 -3.34 -24.71 21.84
C LEU A 166 -2.70 -23.38 22.27
N SER A 167 -2.04 -22.72 21.33
CA SER A 167 -1.52 -21.36 21.45
C SER A 167 -2.22 -20.45 20.45
N VAL A 168 -2.53 -19.23 20.86
CA VAL A 168 -3.10 -18.20 19.98
C VAL A 168 -2.00 -17.21 19.63
N GLY A 169 -1.99 -16.72 18.41
CA GLY A 169 -0.96 -15.82 17.96
C GLY A 169 -1.47 -14.74 17.04
N ALA A 170 -0.69 -13.68 16.98
CA ALA A 170 -0.83 -12.66 15.97
C ALA A 170 0.52 -12.32 15.38
N GLY A 171 0.45 -11.78 14.19
CA GLY A 171 1.60 -11.42 13.41
C GLY A 171 1.33 -10.27 12.49
N TYR A 172 2.42 -9.85 11.87
CA TYR A 172 2.44 -8.78 10.91
C TYR A 172 3.29 -9.20 9.73
N GLN A 173 2.74 -8.99 8.54
CA GLN A 173 3.46 -9.11 7.28
C GLN A 173 3.63 -7.72 6.69
N ALA A 174 4.86 -7.39 6.27
CA ALA A 174 5.19 -6.21 5.50
C ALA A 174 6.07 -6.64 4.31
N GLY A 175 5.49 -6.60 3.11
CA GLY A 175 6.14 -7.08 1.90
C GLY A 175 6.50 -8.57 2.01
N LYS A 176 7.80 -8.85 1.85
CA LYS A 176 8.36 -10.21 1.92
C LYS A 176 8.59 -10.73 3.33
N TRP A 177 8.52 -9.85 4.34
CA TRP A 177 8.75 -10.23 5.73
C TRP A 177 7.44 -10.51 6.43
N GLU A 178 7.39 -11.60 7.16
CA GLU A 178 6.28 -11.94 8.04
C GLU A 178 6.82 -12.37 9.39
N SER A 179 6.18 -11.90 10.46
CA SER A 179 6.47 -12.35 11.81
C SER A 179 5.19 -12.74 12.52
N MET A 180 5.23 -13.78 13.35
CA MET A 180 4.16 -14.18 14.25
C MET A 180 4.72 -14.45 15.65
N ALA A 181 3.94 -14.08 16.66
CA ALA A 181 4.17 -14.44 18.05
C ALA A 181 2.96 -15.21 18.57
N TYR A 182 3.21 -16.30 19.28
CA TYR A 182 2.17 -17.17 19.83
C TYR A 182 2.31 -17.27 21.35
N ALA A 183 1.19 -17.17 22.05
CA ALA A 183 1.07 -17.32 23.49
C ALA A 183 -0.06 -18.30 23.84
N GLY A 184 0.21 -19.21 24.77
CA GLY A 184 -0.73 -20.26 25.14
C GLY A 184 -0.24 -21.11 26.30
N HIS A 185 -0.64 -22.39 26.31
CA HIS A 185 -0.18 -23.34 27.31
C HIS A 185 1.28 -23.77 27.04
N GLY A 186 2.26 -23.00 27.51
CA GLY A 186 3.68 -23.34 27.34
C GLY A 186 4.60 -22.13 27.31
N LYS A 187 5.81 -22.32 26.77
CA LYS A 187 6.74 -21.22 26.45
C LYS A 187 6.20 -20.45 25.22
N PRO A 188 6.44 -19.12 25.14
CA PRO A 188 6.06 -18.35 23.95
C PRO A 188 6.88 -18.80 22.74
N ASP A 189 6.21 -18.91 21.60
CA ASP A 189 6.80 -19.30 20.32
C ASP A 189 6.78 -18.13 19.35
N TYR A 190 7.79 -18.03 18.50
CA TYR A 190 7.93 -16.96 17.52
C TYR A 190 8.33 -17.55 16.16
N ALA A 191 7.76 -17.02 15.09
CA ALA A 191 8.11 -17.37 13.72
C ALA A 191 8.44 -16.10 12.94
N VAL A 192 9.50 -16.13 12.16
CA VAL A 192 9.83 -15.10 11.18
C VAL A 192 10.05 -15.79 9.85
N ASN A 193 9.28 -15.39 8.85
CA ASN A 193 9.30 -15.94 7.51
C ASN A 193 9.74 -14.87 6.50
N TYR A 194 10.46 -15.31 5.48
CA TYR A 194 10.84 -14.48 4.34
C TYR A 194 10.38 -15.12 3.03
N THR A 195 9.61 -14.38 2.24
CA THR A 195 9.15 -14.81 0.91
C THR A 195 10.23 -14.53 -0.12
N TRP A 196 10.89 -15.58 -0.60
CA TRP A 196 11.92 -15.47 -1.63
C TRP A 196 11.35 -15.06 -3.00
N LYS A 197 10.20 -15.64 -3.38
CA LYS A 197 9.53 -15.39 -4.66
C LYS A 197 8.01 -15.44 -4.48
N GLU A 198 7.31 -14.53 -5.15
CA GLU A 198 5.84 -14.46 -5.27
C GLU A 198 5.55 -14.34 -6.78
N TRP A 199 4.54 -15.03 -7.31
CA TRP A 199 4.17 -15.04 -8.73
C TRP A 199 2.67 -14.80 -8.90
#